data_AF-A0A3M0ZC83-F1
#
_entry.id   AF-A0A3M0ZC83-F1
#
_cell.length_a   1.000
_cell.length_b   1.000
_cell.length_c   1.000
_cell.angle_alpha   90.00
_cell.angle_beta   90.00
_cell.angle_gamma   90.00
#
_symmetry.space_group_name_H-M   'P 1'
#
loop_
_entity.id
_entity.type
_entity.pdbx_description
1 polymer ?
#
loop_
_entity_poly.entity_id
_entity_poly.type
_entity_poly.pdbx_seq_one_letter_code
_entity_poly.pdbx_strand_id
1 'polypeptide(L)'
;CGWDGDPTKHPEQTQVSAYAESKDGLHFEALDDWVGPPYMRTFRYGPWYYALHGGSQRLILRAQSPWERFIAGPRLEVPGEPYTSPQTCRPQDKRVYRMRHVGLLRTGADQLDVYYSNVGDCPERLKRCRLLLRNDWQTWTAGAFEEILAPAEPWEGADQPLLPSQPGSIHKPVRQLRDPYPFISENKTFLYYAGAGESAIGVAWLEHDP
;
A
#
# COMPACT_ATOMS: atom_id res chain seq x y z
N CYS A 1 17.79 5.98 4.89
CA CYS A 1 17.66 6.95 3.78
C CYS A 1 16.28 6.77 3.17
N GLY A 2 15.27 7.37 3.79
CA GLY A 2 13.93 7.47 3.20
C GLY A 2 13.79 8.90 2.66
N TRP A 3 13.04 9.06 1.58
CA TRP A 3 12.69 10.36 1.02
C TRP A 3 12.23 11.31 2.13
N ASP A 4 12.80 12.52 2.17
CA ASP A 4 12.65 13.52 3.25
C ASP A 4 11.35 14.33 3.13
N GLY A 5 10.52 14.01 2.13
CA GLY A 5 9.28 14.72 1.85
C GLY A 5 9.44 15.85 0.82
N ASP A 6 10.66 16.11 0.35
CA ASP A 6 10.93 17.18 -0.60
C ASP A 6 10.72 16.71 -2.06
N PRO A 7 9.69 17.24 -2.76
CA PRO A 7 9.43 16.89 -4.16
C PRO A 7 10.46 17.45 -5.15
N THR A 8 11.37 18.32 -4.70
CA THR A 8 12.40 18.93 -5.55
C THR A 8 13.71 18.16 -5.55
N LYS A 9 13.92 17.28 -4.56
CA LYS A 9 15.12 16.46 -4.46
C LYS A 9 14.89 15.13 -5.14
N HIS A 10 15.54 14.94 -6.29
CA HIS A 10 15.67 13.61 -6.87
C HIS A 10 16.38 12.74 -5.83
N PRO A 11 15.78 11.62 -5.41
CA PRO A 11 16.42 10.80 -4.40
C PRO A 11 17.44 9.90 -5.12
N GLU A 12 18.60 10.47 -5.44
CA GLU A 12 19.75 9.74 -5.98
C GLU A 12 19.94 8.43 -5.18
N GLN A 13 20.04 7.30 -5.89
CA GLN A 13 20.18 5.95 -5.31
C GLN A 13 18.95 5.36 -4.60
N THR A 14 17.74 5.87 -4.85
CA THR A 14 16.51 5.24 -4.36
C THR A 14 15.55 4.90 -5.49
N GLN A 15 14.73 3.87 -5.25
CA GLN A 15 13.61 3.54 -6.11
C GLN A 15 12.59 4.68 -6.08
N VAL A 16 12.00 5.00 -7.24
CA VAL A 16 10.99 6.06 -7.39
C VAL A 16 9.75 5.51 -8.11
N SER A 17 8.66 6.27 -8.08
CA SER A 17 7.47 6.02 -8.91
C SER A 17 7.46 6.96 -10.10
N ALA A 18 7.11 6.44 -11.27
CA ALA A 18 6.91 7.17 -12.51
C ALA A 18 5.47 7.00 -13.03
N TYR A 19 5.06 7.84 -13.97
CA TYR A 19 3.74 7.79 -14.59
C TYR A 19 3.82 7.20 -16.00
N ALA A 20 2.84 6.37 -16.36
CA ALA A 20 2.61 5.96 -17.74
C ALA A 20 1.10 5.83 -17.98
N GLU A 21 0.66 6.15 -19.19
CA GLU A 21 -0.73 6.04 -19.61
C GLU A 21 -0.89 5.16 -20.85
N SER A 22 -2.04 4.50 -20.93
CA SER A 22 -2.41 3.64 -22.05
C SER A 22 -3.92 3.67 -22.25
N LYS A 23 -4.35 3.64 -23.50
CA LYS A 23 -5.77 3.56 -23.88
C LYS A 23 -6.26 2.13 -24.08
N ASP A 24 -5.35 1.19 -24.29
CA ASP A 24 -5.65 -0.20 -24.63
C ASP A 24 -5.02 -1.22 -23.66
N GLY A 25 -4.20 -0.77 -22.71
CA GLY A 25 -3.48 -1.61 -21.76
C GLY A 25 -2.31 -2.39 -22.37
N LEU A 26 -1.93 -2.10 -23.62
CA LEU A 26 -0.86 -2.77 -24.35
C LEU A 26 0.25 -1.79 -24.76
N HIS A 27 -0.12 -0.59 -25.20
CA HIS A 27 0.81 0.46 -25.63
C HIS A 27 0.83 1.58 -24.60
N PHE A 28 2.01 1.88 -24.06
CA PHE A 28 2.17 2.85 -22.97
C PHE A 28 3.03 4.04 -23.42
N GLU A 29 2.56 5.23 -23.08
CA GLU A 29 3.35 6.46 -23.12
C GLU A 29 3.77 6.78 -21.68
N ALA A 30 5.08 6.83 -21.44
CA ALA A 30 5.64 7.05 -20.12
C ALA A 30 6.22 8.46 -19.99
N LEU A 31 6.06 9.05 -18.80
CA LEU A 31 6.75 10.26 -18.42
C LEU A 31 8.24 9.94 -18.20
N ASP A 32 9.13 10.71 -18.81
CA ASP A 32 10.59 10.62 -18.60
C ASP A 32 11.03 11.39 -17.34
N ASP A 33 10.24 11.29 -16.26
CA ASP A 33 10.49 11.87 -14.94
C ASP A 33 9.72 11.07 -13.86
N TRP A 34 10.05 11.30 -12.60
CA TRP A 34 9.40 10.67 -11.45
C TRP A 34 8.30 11.56 -10.87
N VAL A 35 7.30 10.92 -10.27
CA VAL A 35 6.13 11.58 -9.67
C VAL A 35 6.11 11.49 -8.14
N GLY A 36 6.83 10.54 -7.54
CA GLY A 36 6.85 10.40 -6.10
C GLY A 36 7.71 9.27 -5.56
N PRO A 37 7.63 9.00 -4.24
CA PRO A 37 8.32 7.89 -3.60
C PRO A 37 7.84 6.54 -4.16
N PRO A 38 8.62 5.46 -3.97
CA PRO A 38 8.27 4.14 -4.49
C PRO A 38 6.99 3.62 -3.81
N TYR A 39 6.37 2.60 -4.40
CA TYR A 39 5.26 1.87 -3.76
C TYR A 39 4.03 2.73 -3.40
N MET A 40 3.88 3.90 -4.02
CA MET A 40 2.69 4.72 -3.86
C MET A 40 1.51 4.15 -4.68
N ARG A 41 0.30 4.21 -4.11
CA ARG A 41 -0.94 4.05 -4.86
C ARG A 41 -1.73 5.33 -4.84
N THR A 42 -2.31 5.69 -5.97
CA THR A 42 -3.03 6.95 -6.16
C THR A 42 -4.54 6.75 -6.13
N PHE A 43 -5.27 7.78 -5.72
CA PHE A 43 -6.72 7.87 -5.87
C PHE A 43 -7.13 9.34 -6.07
N ARG A 44 -8.24 9.57 -6.75
CA ARG A 44 -8.79 10.92 -6.93
C ARG A 44 -9.81 11.23 -5.83
N TYR A 45 -9.73 12.45 -5.28
CA TYR A 45 -10.74 12.96 -4.35
C TYR A 45 -10.89 14.47 -4.52
N GLY A 46 -12.12 14.90 -4.88
CA GLY A 46 -12.37 16.28 -5.28
C GLY A 46 -11.50 16.71 -6.47
N PRO A 47 -10.85 17.89 -6.42
CA PRO A 47 -10.00 18.38 -7.49
C PRO A 47 -8.57 17.83 -7.43
N TRP A 48 -8.23 16.97 -6.47
CA TRP A 48 -6.86 16.53 -6.22
C TRP A 48 -6.65 15.05 -6.52
N TYR A 49 -5.40 14.73 -6.82
CA TYR A 49 -4.88 13.37 -6.74
C TYR A 49 -4.18 13.21 -5.40
N TYR A 50 -4.55 12.17 -4.68
CA TYR A 50 -3.88 11.76 -3.46
C TYR A 50 -3.13 10.47 -3.72
N ALA A 51 -2.14 10.19 -2.89
CA ALA A 51 -1.52 8.89 -2.85
C ALA A 51 -1.16 8.47 -1.43
N LEU A 52 -1.09 7.15 -1.23
CA LEU A 52 -0.51 6.57 -0.02
C LEU A 52 0.78 5.85 -0.43
N HIS A 53 1.90 6.31 0.13
CA HIS A 53 3.17 5.59 0.07
C HIS A 53 3.09 4.38 1.02
N GLY A 54 2.72 3.23 0.44
CA GLY A 54 2.79 1.94 1.13
C GLY A 54 4.24 1.59 1.40
N GLY A 55 4.60 1.20 2.62
CA GLY A 55 6.00 1.01 2.98
C GLY A 55 6.32 1.53 4.38
N SER A 56 7.61 1.75 4.60
CA SER A 56 8.16 2.15 5.89
C SER A 56 7.91 3.59 6.29
N GLN A 57 7.03 4.32 5.60
CA GLN A 57 6.71 5.73 5.91
C GLN A 57 5.21 6.05 6.03
N ARG A 58 4.29 5.26 5.46
CA ARG A 58 2.82 5.50 5.48
C ARG A 58 2.43 6.94 5.11
N LEU A 59 3.15 7.59 4.18
CA LEU A 59 2.92 9.00 3.86
C LEU A 59 1.68 9.17 2.99
N ILE A 60 0.81 10.10 3.39
CA ILE A 60 -0.21 10.66 2.52
C ILE A 60 0.46 11.73 1.67
N LEU A 61 0.16 11.72 0.38
CA LEU A 61 0.74 12.55 -0.64
C LEU A 61 -0.37 13.23 -1.44
N ARG A 62 -0.08 14.38 -2.09
CA ARG A 62 -1.05 15.09 -2.93
C ARG A 62 -0.41 15.74 -4.17
N ALA A 63 -1.13 15.78 -5.28
CA ALA A 63 -0.79 16.51 -6.52
C ALA A 63 -2.05 17.04 -7.23
N GLN A 64 -1.91 18.01 -8.14
CA GLN A 64 -3.05 18.47 -8.96
C GLN A 64 -3.39 17.49 -10.08
N SER A 65 -2.39 16.73 -10.55
CA SER A 65 -2.53 15.73 -11.60
C SER A 65 -1.69 14.48 -11.26
N PRO A 66 -1.96 13.33 -11.89
CA PRO A 66 -1.24 12.08 -11.58
C PRO A 66 0.17 12.01 -12.20
N TRP A 67 0.50 12.94 -13.10
CA TRP A 67 1.81 13.04 -13.77
C TRP A 67 2.68 14.17 -13.19
N GLU A 68 2.23 14.86 -12.15
CA GLU A 68 3.01 15.85 -11.41
C GLU A 68 3.71 15.23 -10.20
N ARG A 69 4.71 15.93 -9.67
CA ARG A 69 5.36 15.54 -8.41
C ARG A 69 4.42 15.73 -7.24
N PHE A 70 4.23 14.66 -6.48
CA PHE A 70 3.41 14.69 -5.29
C PHE A 70 4.14 15.34 -4.12
N ILE A 71 3.43 16.22 -3.40
CA ILE A 71 3.91 16.82 -2.17
C ILE A 71 3.61 15.91 -0.97
N ALA A 72 4.52 15.87 0.00
CA ALA A 72 4.33 15.12 1.23
C ALA A 72 3.34 15.79 2.18
N GLY A 73 2.58 14.97 2.91
CA GLY A 73 1.79 15.40 4.05
C GLY A 73 1.95 14.49 5.27
N PRO A 74 0.89 14.27 6.04
CA PRO A 74 0.99 13.51 7.29
C PRO A 74 1.25 12.03 7.01
N ARG A 75 1.67 11.33 8.06
CA ARG A 75 1.69 9.88 8.07
C ARG A 75 0.32 9.37 8.48
N LEU A 76 -0.15 8.32 7.82
CA LEU A 76 -1.39 7.67 8.17
C LEU A 76 -1.21 6.86 9.46
N GLU A 77 -1.87 7.31 10.52
CA GLU A 77 -1.97 6.56 11.77
C GLU A 77 -3.08 5.50 11.67
N VAL A 78 -2.77 4.28 12.13
CA VAL A 78 -3.69 3.13 12.15
C VAL A 78 -3.71 2.56 13.57
N PRO A 79 -4.82 2.66 14.31
CA PRO A 79 -4.96 2.07 15.64
C PRO A 79 -4.63 0.58 15.67
N GLY A 80 -3.94 0.12 16.73
CA GLY A 80 -3.54 -1.28 16.89
C GLY A 80 -2.35 -1.70 16.03
N GLU A 81 -1.79 -0.80 15.24
CA GLU A 81 -0.59 -1.02 14.42
C GLU A 81 0.58 -0.14 14.89
N PRO A 82 1.02 -0.28 16.17
CA PRO A 82 2.00 0.61 16.78
C PRO A 82 3.37 0.54 16.10
N TYR A 83 4.13 1.59 16.35
CA TYR A 83 5.36 1.94 15.66
C TYR A 83 6.57 1.95 16.62
N THR A 84 7.74 1.51 16.16
CA THR A 84 9.00 1.61 16.91
C THR A 84 9.58 3.02 16.78
N SER A 85 9.40 3.87 17.81
CA SER A 85 9.84 5.29 17.83
C SER A 85 11.21 5.50 17.14
N PRO A 86 11.41 6.58 16.33
CA PRO A 86 12.69 6.85 15.67
C PRO A 86 13.85 7.00 16.66
N GLN A 87 13.55 7.25 17.94
CA GLN A 87 14.51 7.38 19.03
C GLN A 87 15.20 6.06 19.40
N THR A 88 14.62 4.91 19.04
CA THR A 88 15.18 3.56 19.29
C THR A 88 15.74 2.90 18.04
N CYS A 89 15.50 3.51 16.88
CA CYS A 89 16.03 3.03 15.61
C CYS A 89 17.47 3.51 15.44
N ARG A 90 18.41 2.60 15.14
CA ARG A 90 19.70 3.02 14.61
C ARG A 90 19.44 3.82 13.31
N PRO A 91 20.27 4.80 12.91
CA PRO A 91 20.08 5.56 11.66
C PRO A 91 19.95 4.70 10.38
N GLN A 92 20.38 3.44 10.45
CA GLN A 92 20.32 2.45 9.37
C GLN A 92 19.05 1.59 9.41
N ASP A 93 18.23 1.72 10.45
CA ASP A 93 17.04 0.91 10.64
C ASP A 93 15.89 1.48 9.80
N LYS A 94 15.79 1.02 8.56
CA LYS A 94 14.74 1.40 7.59
C LYS A 94 13.34 0.89 7.99
N ARG A 95 13.19 0.26 9.17
CA ARG A 95 11.98 -0.44 9.65
C ARG A 95 11.13 0.43 10.58
N VAL A 96 10.97 1.68 10.16
CA VAL A 96 10.12 2.69 10.78
C VAL A 96 8.69 2.10 10.78
N TYR A 97 7.98 2.03 9.65
CA TYR A 97 6.68 1.33 9.57
C TYR A 97 6.82 -0.07 8.95
N ARG A 98 5.91 -0.98 9.33
CA ARG A 98 5.88 -2.38 8.87
C ARG A 98 5.01 -2.60 7.62
N MET A 99 4.20 -1.61 7.23
CA MET A 99 3.25 -1.72 6.13
C MET A 99 3.98 -2.01 4.81
N ARG A 100 3.52 -3.00 4.06
CA ARG A 100 3.97 -3.29 2.68
C ARG A 100 3.11 -2.54 1.66
N HIS A 101 3.18 -2.98 0.41
CA HIS A 101 2.34 -2.50 -0.69
C HIS A 101 0.88 -2.37 -0.24
N VAL A 102 0.27 -1.27 -0.65
CA VAL A 102 -1.11 -0.94 -0.32
C VAL A 102 -2.00 -1.11 -1.53
N GLY A 103 -3.27 -1.43 -1.28
CA GLY A 103 -4.37 -1.35 -2.23
C GLY A 103 -5.38 -0.32 -1.73
N LEU A 104 -5.87 0.54 -2.62
CA LEU A 104 -6.75 1.65 -2.26
C LEU A 104 -8.07 1.52 -2.99
N LEU A 105 -9.19 1.62 -2.26
CA LEU A 105 -10.52 1.59 -2.84
C LEU A 105 -11.39 2.69 -2.24
N ARG A 106 -11.93 3.58 -3.07
CA ARG A 106 -12.96 4.51 -2.59
C ARG A 106 -14.30 3.80 -2.46
N THR A 107 -14.83 3.78 -1.25
CA THR A 107 -16.11 3.14 -0.91
C THR A 107 -17.08 4.21 -0.45
N GLY A 108 -17.72 4.89 -1.39
CA GLY A 108 -18.61 6.03 -1.13
C GLY A 108 -17.98 7.40 -1.41
N ALA A 109 -18.66 8.46 -0.97
CA ALA A 109 -18.26 9.84 -1.28
C ALA A 109 -16.93 10.23 -0.61
N ASP A 110 -16.82 9.96 0.70
CA ASP A 110 -15.75 10.47 1.57
C ASP A 110 -15.07 9.35 2.38
N GLN A 111 -15.02 8.13 1.85
CA GLN A 111 -14.39 7.00 2.51
C GLN A 111 -13.43 6.29 1.56
N LEU A 112 -12.30 5.86 2.13
CA LEU A 112 -11.27 5.08 1.48
C LEU A 112 -10.96 3.85 2.31
N ASP A 113 -11.10 2.68 1.70
CA ASP A 113 -10.58 1.44 2.24
C ASP A 113 -9.12 1.28 1.83
N VAL A 114 -8.26 1.04 2.82
CA VAL A 114 -6.82 0.81 2.65
C VAL A 114 -6.54 -0.65 2.98
N TYR A 115 -6.24 -1.44 1.94
CA TYR A 115 -5.81 -2.82 2.07
C TYR A 115 -4.29 -2.89 2.15
N TYR A 116 -3.75 -3.71 3.05
CA TYR A 116 -2.30 -3.83 3.24
C TYR A 116 -1.92 -5.15 3.92
N SER A 117 -0.64 -5.49 3.85
CA SER A 117 0.00 -6.48 4.72
C SER A 117 1.13 -5.81 5.51
N ASN A 118 1.72 -6.53 6.48
CA ASN A 118 2.86 -6.02 7.24
C ASN A 118 4.03 -7.01 7.23
N VAL A 119 5.24 -6.46 7.10
CA VAL A 119 6.47 -7.14 7.46
C VAL A 119 6.47 -7.50 8.95
N GLY A 120 6.82 -8.74 9.28
CA GLY A 120 6.94 -9.23 10.65
C GLY A 120 5.66 -9.86 11.20
N ASP A 121 4.55 -9.81 10.46
CA ASP A 121 3.34 -10.55 10.79
C ASP A 121 3.56 -12.06 10.60
N CYS A 122 2.86 -12.90 11.38
CA CYS A 122 3.00 -14.37 11.38
C CYS A 122 1.63 -15.07 11.48
N PRO A 123 1.06 -15.60 10.37
CA PRO A 123 1.55 -15.39 9.01
C PRO A 123 1.38 -13.93 8.60
N GLU A 124 2.13 -13.51 7.59
CA GLU A 124 1.79 -12.26 6.90
C GLU A 124 0.48 -12.47 6.13
N ARG A 125 -0.47 -11.55 6.34
CA ARG A 125 -1.87 -11.69 5.94
C ARG A 125 -2.41 -10.32 5.50
N LEU A 126 -3.51 -10.35 4.75
CA LEU A 126 -4.15 -9.15 4.23
C LEU A 126 -5.08 -8.56 5.28
N LYS A 127 -4.98 -7.24 5.45
CA LYS A 127 -5.77 -6.45 6.39
C LYS A 127 -6.39 -5.28 5.66
N ARG A 128 -7.44 -4.72 6.25
CA ARG A 128 -8.07 -3.48 5.80
C ARG A 128 -8.23 -2.53 6.97
N CYS A 129 -7.97 -1.24 6.76
CA CYS A 129 -8.49 -0.18 7.61
C CYS A 129 -9.28 0.82 6.77
N ARG A 130 -10.19 1.55 7.40
CA ARG A 130 -11.05 2.55 6.74
C ARG A 130 -10.61 3.95 7.12
N LEU A 131 -10.50 4.83 6.14
CA LEU A 131 -10.12 6.24 6.27
C LEU A 131 -11.29 7.13 5.87
N LEU A 132 -11.63 8.10 6.70
CA LEU A 132 -12.58 9.17 6.33
C LEU A 132 -11.83 10.33 5.69
N LEU A 133 -12.22 10.69 4.47
CA LEU A 133 -11.55 11.71 3.64
C LEU A 133 -12.07 13.14 3.91
N ARG A 134 -12.82 13.35 5.00
CA ARG A 134 -13.43 14.64 5.31
C ARG A 134 -12.40 15.59 5.92
N ASN A 135 -12.69 16.90 5.90
CA ASN A 135 -11.84 17.95 6.46
C ASN A 135 -10.48 18.09 5.76
N ASP A 136 -9.54 18.80 6.40
CA ASP A 136 -8.18 18.93 5.90
C ASP A 136 -7.50 17.55 5.87
N TRP A 137 -6.98 17.18 4.69
CA TRP A 137 -6.22 15.96 4.45
C TRP A 137 -5.02 15.78 5.38
N GLN A 138 -4.51 16.88 5.94
CA GLN A 138 -3.44 16.84 6.95
C GLN A 138 -3.86 16.20 8.28
N THR A 139 -5.17 16.02 8.50
CA THR A 139 -5.74 15.52 9.75
C THR A 139 -6.39 14.15 9.61
N TRP A 140 -6.31 13.52 8.43
CA TRP A 140 -6.87 12.20 8.18
C TRP A 140 -6.24 11.11 9.05
N THR A 141 -7.09 10.28 9.66
CA THR A 141 -6.68 9.11 10.46
C THR A 141 -7.51 7.88 10.07
N ALA A 142 -6.89 6.71 10.11
CA ALA A 142 -7.62 5.46 9.86
C ALA A 142 -8.33 4.99 11.13
N GLY A 143 -9.42 4.24 10.94
CA GLY A 143 -9.97 3.38 11.98
C GLY A 143 -9.08 2.17 12.26
N ALA A 144 -9.45 1.38 13.27
CA ALA A 144 -8.81 0.09 13.54
C ALA A 144 -8.86 -0.81 12.30
N PHE A 145 -7.84 -1.67 12.18
CA PHE A 145 -7.80 -2.63 11.10
C PHE A 145 -8.64 -3.87 11.42
N GLU A 146 -9.04 -4.56 10.36
CA GLU A 146 -9.61 -5.89 10.38
C GLU A 146 -8.78 -6.81 9.48
N GLU A 147 -8.80 -8.11 9.78
CA GLU A 147 -8.20 -9.13 8.94
C GLU A 147 -9.16 -9.49 7.81
N ILE A 148 -8.64 -9.55 6.58
CA ILE A 148 -9.43 -9.86 5.38
C ILE A 148 -9.16 -11.28 4.91
N LEU A 149 -7.89 -11.67 4.81
CA LEU A 149 -7.51 -12.97 4.28
C LEU A 149 -6.15 -13.40 4.87
N ALA A 150 -6.05 -14.67 5.22
CA ALA A 150 -4.80 -15.34 5.61
C ALA A 150 -4.55 -16.55 4.70
N PRO A 151 -3.29 -17.02 4.55
CA PRO A 151 -3.01 -18.21 3.76
C PRO A 151 -3.81 -19.42 4.26
N ALA A 152 -4.64 -19.99 3.41
CA ALA A 152 -5.52 -21.11 3.70
C ALA A 152 -5.26 -22.31 2.77
N GLU A 153 -4.92 -22.04 1.52
CA GLU A 153 -4.70 -23.07 0.50
C GLU A 153 -3.22 -23.44 0.31
N PRO A 154 -2.89 -24.66 -0.16
CA PRO A 154 -1.50 -25.05 -0.43
C PRO A 154 -0.78 -24.10 -1.40
N TRP A 155 -1.48 -23.63 -2.44
CA TRP A 155 -0.90 -22.68 -3.40
C TRP A 155 -0.67 -21.28 -2.82
N GLU A 156 -1.34 -20.94 -1.71
CA GLU A 156 -1.08 -19.73 -0.92
C GLU A 156 0.10 -19.91 0.06
N GLY A 157 0.65 -21.12 0.14
CA GLY A 157 1.73 -21.49 1.04
C GLY A 157 1.25 -21.91 2.44
N ALA A 158 -0.02 -22.31 2.59
CA ALA A 158 -0.57 -22.76 3.88
C ALA A 158 0.18 -23.96 4.47
N ASP A 159 0.79 -24.80 3.63
CA ASP A 159 1.61 -25.95 4.01
C ASP A 159 3.04 -25.58 4.44
N GLN A 160 3.49 -24.36 4.13
CA GLN A 160 4.82 -23.87 4.49
C GLN A 160 4.93 -23.56 5.99
N PRO A 161 6.14 -23.46 6.57
CA PRO A 161 6.31 -23.12 7.98
C PRO A 161 5.65 -21.79 8.38
N LEU A 162 5.00 -21.77 9.54
CA LEU A 162 4.43 -20.57 10.15
C LEU A 162 5.55 -19.73 10.79
N LEU A 163 6.07 -18.77 10.03
CA LEU A 163 7.17 -17.89 10.45
C LEU A 163 6.84 -16.42 10.18
N PRO A 164 7.32 -15.49 11.02
CA PRO A 164 7.19 -14.05 10.76
C PRO A 164 7.84 -13.66 9.45
N SER A 165 7.19 -12.81 8.66
CA SER A 165 7.77 -12.34 7.42
C SER A 165 8.99 -11.43 7.65
N GLN A 166 9.91 -11.46 6.70
CA GLN A 166 11.14 -10.66 6.72
C GLN A 166 11.08 -9.55 5.66
N PRO A 167 11.79 -8.42 5.86
CA PRO A 167 11.97 -7.43 4.81
C PRO A 167 12.66 -8.03 3.58
N GLY A 168 12.41 -7.45 2.41
CA GLY A 168 13.01 -7.86 1.15
C GLY A 168 12.18 -8.88 0.35
N SER A 169 12.74 -9.30 -0.77
CA SER A 169 12.17 -10.25 -1.72
C SER A 169 12.27 -11.69 -1.22
N ILE A 170 11.32 -12.52 -1.63
CA ILE A 170 11.33 -13.96 -1.33
C ILE A 170 11.20 -14.74 -2.64
N HIS A 171 12.12 -15.67 -2.89
CA HIS A 171 12.17 -16.45 -4.13
C HIS A 171 11.80 -17.93 -3.90
N LYS A 172 11.09 -18.20 -2.81
CA LYS A 172 10.59 -19.53 -2.46
C LYS A 172 9.19 -19.40 -1.84
N PRO A 173 8.34 -20.43 -1.94
CA PRO A 173 7.07 -20.46 -1.26
C PRO A 173 7.21 -20.25 0.26
N VAL A 174 6.35 -19.41 0.82
CA VAL A 174 6.24 -19.13 2.27
C VAL A 174 4.78 -18.91 2.65
N ARG A 175 4.40 -19.15 3.92
CA ARG A 175 3.02 -18.97 4.41
C ARG A 175 2.66 -17.48 4.59
N GLN A 176 2.52 -16.73 3.49
CA GLN A 176 2.40 -15.27 3.49
C GLN A 176 1.56 -14.78 2.30
N LEU A 177 0.58 -13.91 2.56
CA LEU A 177 -0.14 -13.15 1.52
C LEU A 177 0.37 -11.71 1.46
N ARG A 178 0.51 -11.17 0.25
CA ARG A 178 1.08 -9.83 -0.02
C ARG A 178 0.32 -9.08 -1.10
N ASP A 179 0.70 -7.82 -1.31
CA ASP A 179 0.35 -7.00 -2.47
C ASP A 179 -1.14 -6.95 -2.83
N PRO A 180 -2.01 -6.56 -1.87
CA PRO A 180 -3.44 -6.46 -2.14
C PRO A 180 -3.76 -5.40 -3.19
N TYR A 181 -4.65 -5.73 -4.13
CA TYR A 181 -5.15 -4.82 -5.13
C TYR A 181 -6.68 -4.95 -5.27
N PRO A 182 -7.46 -4.03 -4.67
CA PRO A 182 -8.90 -4.02 -4.82
C PRO A 182 -9.30 -3.54 -6.21
N PHE A 183 -10.33 -4.16 -6.79
CA PHE A 183 -10.82 -3.88 -8.13
C PHE A 183 -12.35 -4.04 -8.16
N ILE A 184 -13.07 -3.10 -8.78
CA ILE A 184 -14.52 -3.18 -8.94
C ILE A 184 -14.84 -3.56 -10.38
N SER A 185 -15.67 -4.59 -10.56
CA SER A 185 -16.27 -4.94 -11.84
C SER A 185 -17.67 -5.49 -11.62
N GLU A 186 -18.62 -5.11 -12.47
CA GLU A 186 -20.01 -5.62 -12.44
C GLU A 186 -20.67 -5.53 -11.04
N ASN A 187 -20.46 -4.42 -10.34
CA ASN A 187 -20.94 -4.18 -8.96
C ASN A 187 -20.40 -5.15 -7.90
N LYS A 188 -19.34 -5.90 -8.22
CA LYS A 188 -18.61 -6.73 -7.27
C LYS A 188 -17.25 -6.12 -6.99
N THR A 189 -16.83 -6.21 -5.74
CA THR A 189 -15.47 -5.87 -5.35
C THR A 189 -14.65 -7.15 -5.31
N PHE A 190 -13.58 -7.16 -6.09
CA PHE A 190 -12.56 -8.20 -6.08
C PHE A 190 -11.32 -7.69 -5.35
N LEU A 191 -10.61 -8.60 -4.71
CA LEU A 191 -9.30 -8.35 -4.10
C LEU A 191 -8.31 -9.32 -4.74
N TYR A 192 -7.43 -8.79 -5.58
CA TYR A 192 -6.26 -9.52 -6.05
C TYR A 192 -5.16 -9.45 -4.99
N TYR A 193 -4.32 -10.48 -4.94
CA TYR A 193 -3.21 -10.56 -3.99
C TYR A 193 -2.14 -11.54 -4.45
N ALA A 194 -0.94 -11.40 -3.90
CA ALA A 194 0.13 -12.38 -4.06
C ALA A 194 0.03 -13.46 -2.96
N GLY A 195 0.13 -14.73 -3.36
CA GLY A 195 0.15 -15.89 -2.49
C GLY A 195 1.52 -16.55 -2.42
N ALA A 196 1.73 -17.38 -1.40
CA ALA A 196 2.98 -18.09 -1.15
C ALA A 196 4.22 -17.16 -1.14
N GLY A 197 4.08 -15.97 -0.54
CA GLY A 197 5.01 -14.86 -0.70
C GLY A 197 4.74 -14.09 -1.98
N GLU A 198 5.58 -14.28 -3.00
CA GLU A 198 5.51 -13.61 -4.31
C GLU A 198 5.43 -14.65 -5.45
N SER A 199 4.94 -15.86 -5.15
CA SER A 199 5.02 -17.03 -6.06
C SER A 199 3.70 -17.37 -6.77
N ALA A 200 2.59 -16.76 -6.37
CA ALA A 200 1.27 -16.99 -6.95
C ALA A 200 0.44 -15.70 -6.95
N ILE A 201 -0.60 -15.66 -7.79
CA ILE A 201 -1.60 -14.58 -7.80
C ILE A 201 -2.97 -15.19 -7.51
N GLY A 202 -3.64 -14.65 -6.50
CA GLY A 202 -5.00 -15.02 -6.10
C GLY A 202 -6.00 -13.90 -6.36
N VAL A 203 -7.28 -14.26 -6.39
CA VAL A 203 -8.40 -13.31 -6.40
C VAL A 203 -9.53 -13.84 -5.52
N ALA A 204 -10.06 -12.97 -4.67
CA ALA A 204 -11.26 -13.21 -3.87
C ALA A 204 -12.31 -12.14 -4.20
N TRP A 205 -13.60 -12.43 -4.04
CA TRP A 205 -14.61 -11.37 -3.96
C TRP A 205 -14.81 -10.97 -2.50
N LEU A 206 -15.12 -9.69 -2.27
CA LEU A 206 -15.44 -9.17 -0.96
C LEU A 206 -16.95 -9.04 -0.84
N GLU A 207 -17.51 -9.67 0.19
CA GLU A 207 -18.89 -9.41 0.59
C GLU A 207 -18.92 -8.05 1.30
N HIS A 208 -19.79 -7.15 0.83
CA HIS A 208 -20.04 -5.90 1.54
C HIS A 208 -21.05 -6.17 2.64
N ASP A 209 -20.73 -5.80 3.87
CA ASP A 209 -21.75 -5.67 4.91
C ASP A 209 -22.80 -4.65 4.43
N PRO A 210 -24.10 -5.00 4.45
CA PRO A 210 -25.18 -4.16 3.94
C PRO A 210 -25.33 -2.81 4.66
#